data_AF-A0A164IIW9-F1
#
_entry.id   AF-A0A164IIW9-F1
#
_cell.length_a   1.000
_cell.length_b   1.000
_cell.length_c   1.000
_cell.angle_alpha   90.00
_cell.angle_beta   90.00
_cell.angle_gamma   90.00
#
_symmetry.space_group_name_H-M   'P 1'
#
loop_
_entity.id
_entity.type
_entity.pdbx_description
1 polymer ?
#
loop_
_entity_poly.entity_id
_entity_poly.type
_entity_poly.pdbx_seq_one_letter_code
_entity_poly.pdbx_strand_id
1 'polypeptide(L)'
;EARRAILDLRQRLEQSQNATRALIEQNAQSQNQTQNQAITQLRGALLDLQGQIDRLKSELAQSLGAQERLARDLTELQLRQKDVLSAVDDRLRRFEPVPATIDGREVMVDPAEKTEFEKAMALFRQADFPAAQNALSSFLLRYGSSAYVPSALFWLGNAQYANKAYRE
;
A
#
# COMPACT_ATOMS: atom_id res chain seq x y z
N GLU A 1 -77.46 -78.22 7.60
CA GLU A 1 -77.26 -76.93 6.89
C GLU A 1 -76.61 -75.86 7.74
N ALA A 2 -77.00 -75.68 9.02
CA ALA A 2 -76.40 -74.68 9.93
C ALA A 2 -74.85 -74.74 10.05
N ARG A 3 -74.24 -75.94 10.08
CA ARG A 3 -72.75 -76.07 10.15
C ARG A 3 -72.03 -75.57 8.90
N ARG A 4 -72.62 -75.71 7.71
CA ARG A 4 -72.02 -75.18 6.46
C ARG A 4 -72.11 -73.65 6.42
N ALA A 5 -73.22 -73.08 6.86
CA ALA A 5 -73.40 -71.63 6.93
C ALA A 5 -72.40 -70.96 7.90
N ILE A 6 -72.09 -71.60 9.04
CA ILE A 6 -71.09 -71.09 10.00
C ILE A 6 -69.68 -71.09 9.40
N LEU A 7 -69.31 -72.14 8.68
CA LEU A 7 -68.01 -72.23 8.00
C LEU A 7 -67.85 -71.15 6.93
N ASP A 8 -68.87 -70.91 6.13
CA ASP A 8 -68.86 -69.92 5.06
C ASP A 8 -68.79 -68.48 5.61
N LEU A 9 -69.52 -68.21 6.71
CA LEU A 9 -69.41 -66.94 7.44
C LEU A 9 -68.01 -66.73 8.04
N ARG A 10 -67.40 -67.78 8.58
CA ARG A 10 -66.05 -67.72 9.14
C ARG A 10 -65.01 -67.43 8.06
N GLN A 11 -65.17 -68.06 6.90
CA GLN A 11 -64.30 -67.86 5.75
C GLN A 11 -64.43 -66.42 5.18
N ARG A 12 -65.64 -65.87 5.12
CA ARG A 12 -65.86 -64.45 4.76
C ARG A 12 -65.26 -63.49 5.79
N LEU A 13 -65.37 -63.80 7.08
CA LEU A 13 -64.77 -62.99 8.14
C LEU A 13 -63.24 -63.01 8.08
N GLU A 14 -62.63 -64.17 7.84
CA GLU A 14 -61.19 -64.31 7.64
C GLU A 14 -60.71 -63.57 6.38
N GLN A 15 -61.43 -63.70 5.26
CA GLN A 15 -61.14 -62.92 4.05
C GLN A 15 -61.25 -61.41 4.30
N SER A 16 -62.29 -60.97 5.00
CA SER A 16 -62.46 -59.56 5.38
C SER A 16 -61.34 -59.09 6.33
N GLN A 17 -60.96 -59.88 7.34
CA GLN A 17 -59.84 -59.54 8.23
C GLN A 17 -58.51 -59.46 7.49
N ASN A 18 -58.25 -60.38 6.57
CA ASN A 18 -57.03 -60.38 5.76
C ASN A 18 -56.98 -59.18 4.81
N ALA A 19 -58.11 -58.83 4.18
CA ALA A 19 -58.21 -57.63 3.34
C ALA A 19 -57.96 -56.35 4.16
N THR A 20 -58.55 -56.25 5.36
CA THR A 20 -58.33 -55.10 6.26
C THR A 20 -56.87 -55.01 6.72
N ARG A 21 -56.24 -56.14 7.06
CA ARG A 21 -54.81 -56.18 7.41
C ARG A 21 -53.92 -55.72 6.26
N ALA A 22 -54.16 -56.24 5.05
CA ALA A 22 -53.39 -55.86 3.86
C ALA A 22 -53.53 -54.36 3.55
N LEU A 23 -54.72 -53.77 3.75
CA LEU A 23 -54.96 -52.35 3.55
C LEU A 23 -54.20 -51.48 4.59
N ILE A 24 -54.17 -51.90 5.85
CA ILE A 24 -53.42 -51.21 6.92
C ILE A 24 -51.93 -51.28 6.64
N GLU A 25 -51.42 -52.45 6.23
CA GLU A 25 -50.01 -52.65 5.92
C GLU A 25 -49.59 -51.84 4.69
N GLN A 26 -50.43 -51.80 3.65
CA GLN A 26 -50.21 -50.95 2.47
C GLN A 26 -50.18 -49.45 2.84
N ASN A 27 -51.14 -48.99 3.65
CA ASN A 27 -51.18 -47.59 4.11
C ASN A 27 -49.96 -47.23 4.97
N ALA A 28 -49.52 -48.13 5.84
CA ALA A 28 -48.32 -47.94 6.65
C ALA A 28 -47.05 -47.91 5.79
N GLN A 29 -46.95 -48.76 4.76
CA GLN A 29 -45.85 -48.75 3.82
C GLN A 29 -45.82 -47.47 2.97
N SER A 30 -46.97 -47.01 2.45
CA SER A 30 -47.04 -45.76 1.68
C SER A 30 -46.69 -44.53 2.53
N GLN A 31 -47.12 -44.48 3.79
CA GLN A 31 -46.72 -43.42 4.72
C GLN A 31 -45.21 -43.44 4.97
N ASN A 32 -44.62 -44.60 5.27
CA ASN A 32 -43.18 -44.73 5.48
C ASN A 32 -42.37 -44.34 4.23
N GLN A 33 -42.84 -44.71 3.03
CA GLN A 33 -42.20 -44.29 1.77
C GLN A 33 -42.24 -42.78 1.57
N THR A 34 -43.41 -42.16 1.78
CA THR A 34 -43.57 -40.70 1.64
C THR A 34 -42.70 -39.95 2.65
N GLN A 35 -42.64 -40.45 3.88
CA GLN A 35 -41.82 -39.86 4.94
C GLN A 35 -40.32 -40.01 4.64
N ASN A 36 -39.88 -41.16 4.15
CA ASN A 36 -38.49 -41.36 3.70
C ASN A 36 -38.11 -40.49 2.49
N GLN A 37 -39.04 -40.26 1.57
CA GLN A 37 -38.82 -39.33 0.44
C GLN A 37 -38.64 -37.90 0.95
N ALA A 38 -39.49 -37.44 1.87
CA ALA A 38 -39.37 -36.11 2.48
C ALA A 38 -38.05 -35.94 3.25
N ILE A 39 -37.62 -36.94 4.02
CA ILE A 39 -36.33 -36.91 4.74
C ILE A 39 -35.16 -36.84 3.76
N THR A 40 -35.21 -37.60 2.67
CA THR A 40 -34.16 -37.58 1.62
C THR A 40 -34.08 -36.21 0.96
N GLN A 41 -35.22 -35.60 0.63
CA GLN A 41 -35.27 -34.26 0.05
C GLN A 41 -34.71 -33.20 1.00
N LEU A 42 -35.11 -33.25 2.28
CA LEU A 42 -34.58 -32.34 3.32
C LEU A 42 -33.07 -32.49 3.51
N ARG A 43 -32.55 -33.73 3.53
CA ARG A 43 -31.10 -33.97 3.58
C ARG A 43 -30.39 -33.40 2.37
N GLY A 44 -30.97 -33.54 1.17
CA GLY A 44 -30.42 -32.94 -0.06
C GLY A 44 -30.36 -31.42 0.03
N ALA A 45 -31.44 -30.77 0.48
CA ALA A 45 -31.49 -29.32 0.66
C ALA A 45 -30.48 -28.82 1.72
N LEU A 46 -30.33 -29.55 2.83
CA LEU A 46 -29.34 -29.22 3.86
C LEU A 46 -27.90 -29.35 3.35
N LEU A 47 -27.60 -30.38 2.55
CA LEU A 47 -26.28 -30.55 1.95
C LEU A 47 -25.97 -29.45 0.92
N ASP A 48 -26.95 -29.05 0.12
CA ASP A 48 -26.78 -27.94 -0.81
C ASP A 48 -26.54 -26.62 -0.06
N LEU A 49 -27.33 -26.33 0.99
CA LEU A 49 -27.11 -25.17 1.85
C LEU A 49 -25.72 -25.18 2.50
N GLN A 50 -25.25 -26.33 2.97
CA GLN A 50 -23.89 -26.48 3.48
C GLN A 50 -22.85 -26.14 2.39
N GLY A 51 -23.03 -26.65 1.17
CA GLY A 51 -22.17 -26.33 0.03
C GLY A 51 -22.22 -24.85 -0.38
N GLN A 52 -23.35 -24.17 -0.20
CA GLN A 52 -23.45 -22.72 -0.40
C GLN A 52 -22.70 -21.95 0.69
N ILE A 53 -22.82 -22.36 1.96
CA ILE A 53 -22.09 -21.76 3.09
C ILE A 53 -20.58 -21.88 2.89
N ASP A 54 -20.10 -23.05 2.45
CA ASP A 54 -18.66 -23.27 2.25
C ASP A 54 -18.12 -22.44 1.09
N ARG A 55 -18.90 -22.26 0.00
CA ARG A 55 -18.58 -21.33 -1.09
C ARG A 55 -18.50 -19.88 -0.60
N LEU A 56 -19.51 -19.41 0.12
CA LEU A 56 -19.52 -18.04 0.67
C LEU A 56 -18.37 -17.79 1.64
N LYS A 57 -18.02 -18.77 2.47
CA LYS A 57 -16.84 -18.68 3.36
C LYS A 57 -15.54 -18.57 2.57
N SER A 58 -15.41 -19.32 1.47
CA SER A 58 -14.23 -19.25 0.59
C SER A 58 -14.12 -17.88 -0.08
N GLU A 59 -15.22 -17.37 -0.64
CA GLU A 59 -15.27 -16.03 -1.25
C GLU A 59 -14.96 -14.92 -0.23
N LEU A 60 -15.48 -15.04 1.00
CA LEU A 60 -15.17 -14.11 2.08
C LEU A 60 -13.68 -14.11 2.42
N ALA A 61 -13.06 -15.30 2.56
CA ALA A 61 -11.63 -15.41 2.83
C ALA A 61 -10.78 -14.80 1.69
N GLN A 62 -11.18 -15.03 0.43
CA GLN A 62 -10.52 -14.42 -0.73
C GLN A 62 -10.65 -12.88 -0.72
N SER A 63 -11.85 -12.37 -0.40
CA SER A 63 -12.12 -10.93 -0.31
C SER A 63 -11.28 -10.27 0.79
N LEU A 64 -11.22 -10.88 1.99
CA LEU A 64 -10.36 -10.41 3.08
C LEU A 64 -8.88 -10.41 2.67
N GLY A 65 -8.39 -11.47 2.02
CA GLY A 65 -7.03 -11.51 1.52
C GLY A 65 -6.74 -10.47 0.41
N ALA A 66 -7.74 -10.10 -0.39
CA ALA A 66 -7.63 -8.98 -1.34
C ALA A 66 -7.58 -7.64 -0.62
N GLN A 67 -8.41 -7.44 0.41
CA GLN A 67 -8.41 -6.22 1.23
C GLN A 67 -7.07 -6.03 1.95
N GLU A 68 -6.50 -7.08 2.53
CA GLU A 68 -5.17 -7.01 3.18
C GLU A 68 -4.05 -6.67 2.20
N ARG A 69 -4.13 -7.16 0.96
CA ARG A 69 -3.17 -6.77 -0.10
C ARG A 69 -3.32 -5.29 -0.46
N LEU A 70 -4.54 -4.85 -0.74
CA LEU A 70 -4.81 -3.45 -1.07
C LEU A 70 -4.40 -2.49 0.06
N ALA A 71 -4.65 -2.86 1.32
CA ALA A 71 -4.23 -2.06 2.47
C ALA A 71 -2.70 -1.93 2.56
N ARG A 72 -1.97 -3.02 2.29
CA ARG A 72 -0.50 -2.98 2.23
C ARG A 72 0.00 -2.13 1.07
N ASP A 73 -0.56 -2.32 -0.13
CA ASP A 73 -0.17 -1.57 -1.34
C ASP A 73 -0.42 -0.05 -1.14
N LEU A 74 -1.54 0.32 -0.51
CA LEU A 74 -1.83 1.72 -0.16
C LEU A 74 -0.81 2.29 0.82
N THR A 75 -0.41 1.51 1.83
CA THR A 75 0.59 1.94 2.82
C THR A 75 1.96 2.15 2.15
N GLU A 76 2.37 1.23 1.28
CA GLU A 76 3.61 1.32 0.52
C GLU A 76 3.60 2.54 -0.43
N LEU A 77 2.47 2.77 -1.12
CA LEU A 77 2.30 3.92 -1.99
C LEU A 77 2.38 5.24 -1.22
N GLN A 78 1.76 5.32 -0.04
CA GLN A 78 1.82 6.50 0.83
C GLN A 78 3.25 6.80 1.29
N LEU A 79 4.00 5.77 1.69
CA LEU A 79 5.41 5.92 2.06
C LEU A 79 6.23 6.42 0.87
N ARG A 80 6.09 5.79 -0.30
CA ARG A 80 6.80 6.21 -1.51
C ARG A 80 6.43 7.63 -1.92
N GLN A 81 5.17 8.02 -1.81
CA GLN A 81 4.73 9.39 -2.11
C GLN A 81 5.38 10.39 -1.16
N LYS A 82 5.39 10.10 0.16
CA LYS A 82 6.05 10.95 1.16
C LYS A 82 7.54 11.10 0.86
N ASP A 83 8.23 10.02 0.51
CA ASP A 83 9.65 10.04 0.18
C ASP A 83 9.93 10.88 -1.07
N VAL A 84 9.10 10.74 -2.11
CA VAL A 84 9.21 11.56 -3.33
C VAL A 84 8.96 13.03 -3.02
N LEU A 85 7.93 13.36 -2.24
CA LEU A 85 7.64 14.75 -1.86
C LEU A 85 8.79 15.35 -1.04
N SER A 86 9.33 14.61 -0.08
CA SER A 86 10.50 15.04 0.71
C SER A 86 11.72 15.25 -0.19
N ALA A 87 11.98 14.34 -1.13
CA ALA A 87 13.12 14.46 -2.04
C ALA A 87 12.97 15.65 -3.00
N VAL A 88 11.75 16.00 -3.39
CA VAL A 88 11.47 17.20 -4.18
C VAL A 88 11.67 18.45 -3.33
N ASP A 89 11.14 18.49 -2.11
CA ASP A 89 11.31 19.60 -1.17
C ASP A 89 12.79 19.86 -0.85
N ASP A 90 13.55 18.81 -0.55
CA ASP A 90 15.00 18.89 -0.33
C ASP A 90 15.77 19.41 -1.55
N ARG A 91 15.30 19.10 -2.77
CA ARG A 91 15.89 19.63 -3.99
C ARG A 91 15.52 21.08 -4.20
N LEU A 92 14.26 21.46 -4.01
CA LEU A 92 13.80 22.84 -4.14
C LEU A 92 14.54 23.74 -3.15
N ARG A 93 14.65 23.33 -1.89
CA ARG A 93 15.38 24.06 -0.84
C ARG A 93 16.86 24.30 -1.16
N ARG A 94 17.50 23.47 -1.99
CA ARG A 94 18.88 23.72 -2.44
C ARG A 94 18.99 24.86 -3.46
N PHE A 95 17.90 25.18 -4.15
CA PHE A 95 17.82 26.25 -5.15
C PHE A 95 17.09 27.48 -4.64
N GLU A 96 16.47 27.41 -3.46
CA GLU A 96 15.91 28.59 -2.81
C GLU A 96 17.04 29.54 -2.37
N PRO A 97 16.99 30.82 -2.78
CA PRO A 97 17.95 31.81 -2.33
C PRO A 97 17.95 31.91 -0.80
N VAL A 98 19.14 31.98 -0.21
CA VAL A 98 19.32 32.14 1.23
C VAL A 98 19.78 33.56 1.53
N PRO A 99 19.35 34.15 2.66
CA PRO A 99 19.90 35.43 3.09
C PRO A 99 21.38 35.27 3.41
N ALA A 100 22.21 36.13 2.83
CA ALA A 100 23.59 36.29 3.19
C ALA A 100 23.90 37.75 3.44
N THR A 101 24.66 38.01 4.50
CA THR A 101 25.20 39.33 4.78
C THR A 101 26.51 39.50 4.03
N ILE A 102 26.52 40.35 3.01
CA ILE A 102 27.68 40.67 2.18
C ILE A 102 27.99 42.15 2.40
N ASP A 103 29.17 42.46 2.92
CA ASP A 103 29.65 43.83 3.17
C ASP A 103 28.64 44.70 3.95
N GLY A 104 27.96 44.09 4.93
CA GLY A 104 26.99 44.76 5.81
C GLY A 104 25.58 44.91 5.25
N ARG A 105 25.29 44.37 4.06
CA ARG A 105 23.95 44.33 3.44
C ARG A 105 23.43 42.90 3.42
N GLU A 106 22.17 42.71 3.79
CA GLU A 106 21.47 41.44 3.57
C GLU A 106 21.01 41.35 2.12
N VAL A 107 21.47 40.31 1.44
CA VAL A 107 21.09 40.02 0.06
C VAL A 107 20.73 38.54 -0.05
N MET A 108 19.72 38.24 -0.85
CA MET A 108 19.35 36.86 -1.17
C MET A 108 20.28 36.34 -2.26
N VAL A 109 20.97 35.25 -1.97
CA VAL A 109 21.98 34.64 -2.85
C VAL A 109 21.74 33.16 -3.01
N ASP A 110 22.16 32.59 -4.13
CA ASP A 110 22.10 31.14 -4.35
C ASP A 110 23.00 30.42 -3.32
N PRO A 111 22.55 29.35 -2.65
CA PRO A 111 23.40 28.55 -1.79
C PRO A 111 24.70 28.09 -2.48
N ALA A 112 24.65 27.78 -3.77
CA ALA A 112 25.82 27.36 -4.55
C ALA A 112 26.89 28.46 -4.62
N GLU A 113 26.51 29.69 -4.95
CA GLU A 113 27.47 30.80 -5.03
C GLU A 113 28.07 31.14 -3.66
N LYS A 114 27.25 31.13 -2.59
CA LYS A 114 27.74 31.32 -1.22
C LYS A 114 28.79 30.28 -0.85
N THR A 115 28.52 28.99 -1.11
CA THR A 115 29.48 27.92 -0.78
C THR A 115 30.75 27.97 -1.61
N GLU A 116 30.68 28.31 -2.90
CA GLU A 116 31.87 28.48 -3.74
C GLU A 116 32.73 29.66 -3.28
N PHE A 117 32.10 30.78 -2.92
CA PHE A 117 32.80 31.94 -2.35
C PHE A 117 33.46 31.60 -1.01
N GLU A 118 32.75 30.95 -0.08
CA GLU A 118 33.30 30.54 1.22
C GLU A 118 34.48 29.57 1.09
N LYS A 119 34.45 28.65 0.11
CA LYS A 119 35.58 27.76 -0.21
C LYS A 119 36.80 28.54 -0.69
N ALA A 120 36.60 29.50 -1.59
CA ALA A 120 37.68 30.36 -2.06
C ALA A 120 38.29 31.19 -0.92
N MET A 121 37.44 31.69 -0.02
CA MET A 121 37.85 32.40 1.20
C MET A 121 38.55 31.49 2.23
N ALA A 122 38.23 30.20 2.29
CA ALA A 122 38.94 29.24 3.12
C ALA A 122 40.38 29.04 2.63
N LEU A 123 40.59 28.90 1.32
CA LEU A 123 41.93 28.82 0.71
C LEU A 123 42.74 30.09 1.00
N PHE A 124 42.10 31.26 0.86
CA PHE A 124 42.73 32.54 1.19
C PHE A 124 43.17 32.61 2.66
N ARG A 125 42.30 32.20 3.60
CA ARG A 125 42.62 32.15 5.03
C ARG A 125 43.71 31.13 5.39
N GLN A 126 43.87 30.09 4.58
CA GLN A 126 44.97 29.12 4.70
C GLN A 126 46.28 29.61 4.08
N ALA A 127 46.32 30.85 3.56
CA ALA A 127 47.45 31.43 2.83
C ALA A 127 47.83 30.68 1.54
N ASP A 128 46.95 29.81 1.02
CA ASP A 128 47.10 29.24 -0.32
C ASP A 128 46.61 30.25 -1.37
N PHE A 129 47.39 31.30 -1.55
CA PHE A 129 47.07 32.41 -2.45
C PHE A 129 46.97 31.99 -3.92
N PRO A 130 47.80 31.08 -4.47
CA PRO A 130 47.62 30.56 -5.83
C PRO A 130 46.29 29.83 -6.01
N ALA A 131 45.91 28.95 -5.08
CA ALA A 131 44.63 28.25 -5.18
C ALA A 131 43.43 29.20 -4.98
N ALA A 132 43.54 30.13 -4.03
CA ALA A 132 42.52 31.16 -3.79
C ALA A 132 42.32 32.05 -5.02
N GLN A 133 43.41 32.48 -5.68
CA GLN A 133 43.34 33.27 -6.91
C GLN A 133 42.59 32.53 -8.02
N ASN A 134 42.89 31.25 -8.23
CA ASN A 134 42.21 30.42 -9.22
C ASN A 134 40.72 30.22 -8.87
N ALA A 135 40.41 29.95 -7.60
CA ALA A 135 39.04 29.76 -7.13
C ALA A 135 38.19 31.03 -7.27
N LEU A 136 38.72 32.19 -6.87
CA LEU A 136 38.03 33.49 -7.01
C LEU A 136 37.86 33.92 -8.48
N SER A 137 38.85 33.64 -9.33
CA SER A 137 38.73 33.91 -10.77
C SER A 137 37.65 33.03 -11.43
N SER A 138 37.61 31.75 -11.07
CA SER A 138 36.56 30.83 -11.52
C SER A 138 35.18 31.25 -11.01
N PHE A 139 35.09 31.71 -9.75
CA PHE A 139 33.86 32.22 -9.17
C PHE A 139 33.31 33.40 -9.98
N LEU A 140 34.15 34.37 -10.34
CA LEU A 140 33.75 35.53 -11.14
C LEU A 140 33.30 35.18 -12.56
N LEU A 141 33.90 34.15 -13.17
CA LEU A 141 33.47 33.66 -14.48
C LEU A 141 32.10 32.96 -14.42
N ARG A 142 31.83 32.23 -13.33
CA ARG A 142 30.59 31.45 -13.15
C ARG A 142 29.43 32.29 -12.63
N TYR A 143 29.69 33.24 -11.74
CA TYR A 143 28.67 34.05 -11.06
C TYR A 143 28.90 35.55 -11.29
N GLY A 144 28.98 35.97 -12.57
CA GLY A 144 29.23 37.37 -12.94
C GLY A 144 28.16 38.38 -12.52
N SER A 145 26.95 37.92 -12.15
CA SER A 145 25.86 38.74 -11.61
C SER A 145 25.67 38.61 -10.11
N SER A 146 26.58 37.93 -9.40
CA SER A 146 26.49 37.69 -7.96
C SER A 146 26.62 38.98 -7.15
N ALA A 147 25.92 39.05 -6.02
CA ALA A 147 26.15 40.07 -5.02
C ALA A 147 27.56 39.98 -4.39
N TYR A 148 28.23 38.82 -4.48
CA TYR A 148 29.61 38.61 -4.04
C TYR A 148 30.67 39.18 -4.99
N VAL A 149 30.32 39.63 -6.21
CA VAL A 149 31.31 40.10 -7.21
C VAL A 149 32.26 41.18 -6.66
N PRO A 150 31.78 42.25 -6.00
CA PRO A 150 32.67 43.27 -5.45
C PRO A 150 33.65 42.70 -4.41
N SER A 151 33.16 41.86 -3.48
CA SER A 151 33.98 41.24 -2.45
C SER A 151 34.97 40.24 -3.05
N ALA A 152 34.56 39.46 -4.06
CA ALA A 152 35.41 38.51 -4.77
C ALA A 152 36.55 39.19 -5.53
N LEU A 153 36.28 40.33 -6.19
CA LEU A 153 37.31 41.15 -6.83
C LEU A 153 38.30 41.72 -5.81
N PHE A 154 37.81 42.19 -4.67
CA PHE A 154 38.67 42.69 -3.58
C PHE A 154 39.62 41.61 -3.08
N TRP A 155 39.10 40.43 -2.72
CA TRP A 155 39.93 39.32 -2.24
C TRP A 155 40.83 38.73 -3.32
N LEU A 156 40.42 38.75 -4.59
CA LEU A 156 41.26 38.34 -5.71
C LEU A 156 42.49 39.25 -5.84
N GLY A 157 42.29 40.56 -5.75
CA GLY A 157 43.38 41.54 -5.73
C GLY A 157 44.34 41.30 -4.56
N ASN A 158 43.81 41.05 -3.35
CA ASN A 158 44.61 40.72 -2.18
C ASN A 158 45.40 39.42 -2.34
N ALA A 159 44.79 38.38 -2.93
CA ALA A 159 45.47 37.10 -3.19
C ALA A 159 46.60 37.27 -4.20
N GLN A 160 46.36 38.00 -5.29
CA GLN A 160 47.37 38.32 -6.29
C GLN A 160 48.51 39.16 -5.72
N TYR A 161 48.19 40.11 -4.84
CA TYR A 161 49.18 40.88 -4.10
C TYR A 161 50.03 39.97 -3.22
N ALA A 162 49.41 39.18 -2.33
CA ALA A 162 50.12 38.27 -1.43
C ALA A 162 50.98 37.22 -2.17
N ASN A 163 50.51 36.70 -3.31
CA ASN A 163 51.25 35.78 -4.18
C ASN A 163 52.50 36.44 -4.81
N LYS A 164 52.51 37.76 -4.96
CA LYS A 164 53.62 38.55 -5.49
C LYS A 164 54.44 39.29 -4.41
N ALA A 165 54.06 39.21 -3.13
CA ALA A 165 54.49 40.17 -2.11
C ALA A 165 55.04 39.57 -0.80
N TYR A 166 55.90 38.57 -0.87
CA TYR A 166 56.92 38.38 0.18
C TYR A 166 58.30 38.10 -0.45
N ARG A 167 58.75 39.05 -1.28
CA ARG A 167 60.17 39.26 -1.58
C ARG A 167 60.52 40.72 -1.27
N GLU A 168 60.60 41.01 0.02
CA GLU A 168 61.67 41.82 0.59
C GLU A 168 62.45 40.93 1.56
#